data_AF-A0AAC9S353-F1
#
_entry.id   AF-A0AAC9S353-F1
#
_cell.length_a   1.000
_cell.length_b   1.000
_cell.length_c   1.000
_cell.angle_alpha   90.00
_cell.angle_beta   90.00
_cell.angle_gamma   90.00
#
_symmetry.space_group_name_H-M   'P 1'
#
loop_
_entity.id
_entity.type
_entity.pdbx_description
1 polymer ?
#
loop_
_entity_poly.entity_id
_entity_poly.type
_entity_poly.pdbx_seq_one_letter_code
_entity_poly.pdbx_strand_id
1 'polypeptide(L)' 'MAISNALRDEYLEIMCPNCSTVTLKKGSWVKTTSNFTCERCGSRVRIGYLAKVALFEQKMKSMNPSAR' A
#
# COMPACT_ATOMS: atom_id res chain seq x y z
N MET A 1 -5.78 14.40 0.21
CA MET A 1 -6.24 13.44 -0.81
C MET A 1 -7.49 12.70 -0.32
N ALA A 2 -8.60 12.82 -1.03
CA ALA A 2 -9.78 12.00 -0.79
C ALA A 2 -9.57 10.65 -1.49
N ILE A 3 -9.12 9.64 -0.74
CA ILE A 3 -9.12 8.26 -1.24
C ILE A 3 -10.58 7.87 -1.43
N SER A 4 -10.95 7.53 -2.67
CA SER A 4 -12.29 7.06 -3.01
C SER A 4 -12.67 5.86 -2.15
N ASN A 5 -13.96 5.72 -1.82
CA ASN A 5 -14.40 4.61 -0.96
C ASN A 5 -14.03 3.24 -1.57
N ALA A 6 -14.01 3.13 -2.91
CA ALA A 6 -13.55 1.94 -3.62
C ALA A 6 -12.13 1.49 -3.17
N LEU A 7 -11.18 2.41 -3.04
CA LEU A 7 -9.79 2.06 -2.68
C LEU A 7 -9.62 1.68 -1.20
N ARG A 8 -10.62 1.91 -0.34
CA ARG A 8 -10.51 1.57 1.09
C ARG A 8 -10.65 0.07 1.34
N ASP A 9 -11.48 -0.60 0.54
CA ASP A 9 -11.75 -2.03 0.67
C ASP A 9 -10.82 -2.88 -0.19
N GLU A 10 -10.08 -2.24 -1.09
CA GLU A 10 -9.06 -2.88 -1.92
C GLU A 10 -7.80 -3.27 -1.14
N TYR A 11 -7.20 -4.39 -1.55
CA TYR A 11 -5.86 -4.77 -1.09
C TYR A 11 -4.78 -4.05 -1.88
N LEU A 12 -3.83 -3.48 -1.15
CA LEU A 12 -2.62 -2.83 -1.62
C LEU A 12 -1.41 -3.73 -1.36
N GLU A 13 -0.52 -3.80 -2.33
CA GLU A 13 0.75 -4.53 -2.25
C GLU A 13 1.83 -3.62 -1.67
N ILE A 14 2.35 -3.98 -0.49
CA ILE A 14 3.42 -3.24 0.17
C ILE A 14 4.68 -4.08 0.14
N MET A 15 5.71 -3.59 -0.53
CA MET A 15 7.01 -4.26 -0.58
C MET A 15 7.86 -3.86 0.63
N CYS A 16 8.42 -4.85 1.33
CA CYS A 16 9.42 -4.60 2.36
C CYS A 16 10.77 -4.23 1.69
N PRO A 17 11.39 -3.08 2.03
CA PRO A 17 12.67 -2.69 1.44
C PRO A 17 13.86 -3.57 1.88
N ASN A 18 13.74 -4.33 2.97
CA ASN A 18 14.84 -5.14 3.50
C ASN A 18 14.91 -6.56 2.93
N CYS A 19 13.76 -7.15 2.58
CA CYS A 19 13.67 -8.55 2.14
C CYS A 19 12.83 -8.73 0.87
N SER A 20 12.43 -7.62 0.23
CA SER A 20 11.62 -7.57 -0.99
C SER A 20 10.33 -8.38 -0.93
N THR A 21 9.84 -8.65 0.27
CA THR A 21 8.62 -9.45 0.47
C THR A 21 7.41 -8.54 0.34
N VAL A 22 6.46 -8.98 -0.49
CA VAL A 22 5.20 -8.28 -0.72
C VAL A 22 4.21 -8.68 0.37
N THR A 23 3.55 -7.70 0.97
CA THR A 23 2.48 -7.90 1.96
C THR A 23 1.22 -7.21 1.46
N LEU A 24 0.10 -7.95 1.48
CA LEU A 24 -1.21 -7.41 1.12
C LEU A 24 -1.89 -6.81 2.35
N LYS A 25 -2.29 -5.55 2.27
CA LYS A 25 -3.05 -4.88 3.34
C LYS A 25 -4.18 -4.05 2.73
N LYS A 26 -5.32 -3.97 3.43
CA LYS A 26 -6.46 -3.16 2.98
C LYS A 26 -6.11 -1.68 2.91
N GLY A 27 -6.64 -0.96 1.93
CA GLY A 27 -6.41 0.48 1.78
C GLY A 27 -6.86 1.30 3.00
N SER A 28 -7.95 0.90 3.66
CA SER A 28 -8.38 1.48 4.94
C SER A 28 -7.30 1.41 6.02
N TRP A 29 -6.56 0.31 6.09
CA TRP A 29 -5.44 0.12 7.01
C TRP A 29 -4.20 0.92 6.57
N VAL A 30 -3.87 0.94 5.28
CA VAL A 30 -2.73 1.70 4.74
C VAL A 30 -2.91 3.21 4.93
N LYS A 31 -4.15 3.68 4.84
CA LYS A 31 -4.49 5.09 5.07
C LYS A 31 -4.13 5.53 6.49
N THR A 32 -4.47 4.73 7.49
CA THR A 32 -4.32 5.09 8.91
C THR A 32 -2.96 4.72 9.48
N THR A 33 -2.37 3.60 9.05
CA THR A 33 -1.09 3.15 9.60
C THR A 33 0.06 4.05 9.17
N SER A 34 1.07 4.20 10.03
CA SER A 34 2.31 4.89 9.67
C SER A 34 3.49 3.93 9.52
N ASN A 35 3.38 2.72 10.08
CA ASN A 35 4.45 1.74 10.15
C ASN A 35 3.86 0.32 10.00
N PHE A 36 4.67 -0.63 9.55
CA PHE A 36 4.34 -2.05 9.62
C PHE A 36 5.55 -2.89 9.96
N THR A 37 5.30 -4.03 10.59
CA THR A 37 6.34 -5.04 10.80
C THR A 37 6.25 -6.04 9.67
N CYS A 38 7.36 -6.27 8.98
CA CYS A 38 7.42 -7.32 7.97
C CYS A 38 7.37 -8.69 8.65
N GLU A 39 6.40 -9.52 8.26
CA GLU A 39 6.19 -10.87 8.83
C GLU A 39 7.34 -11.84 8.48
N ARG A 40 8.13 -11.55 7.43
CA ARG A 40 9.24 -12.42 7.00
C ARG A 40 10.56 -12.11 7.69
N CYS A 41 10.96 -10.83 7.73
CA CYS A 41 12.27 -10.43 8.28
C CYS A 41 12.19 -9.71 9.63
N GLY A 42 10.99 -9.51 10.18
CA GLY A 42 10.78 -8.81 11.46
C GLY A 42 11.10 -7.31 11.42
N SER A 43 11.51 -6.77 10.27
CA SER A 43 11.88 -5.35 10.16
C SER A 43 10.66 -4.45 10.30
N ARG A 44 10.80 -3.39 11.09
CA ARG A 44 9.81 -2.31 11.17
C ARG A 44 10.04 -1.33 10.01
N VAL A 45 9.10 -1.30 9.08
CA VAL A 45 9.12 -0.45 7.89
C VAL A 45 8.18 0.73 8.10
N ARG A 46 8.66 1.94 7.80
CA ARG A 46 7.85 3.17 7.86
C ARG A 46 7.12 3.38 6.53
N ILE A 47 5.80 3.57 6.61
CA ILE A 47 4.95 3.97 5.49
C ILE A 47 4.68 5.47 5.62
N GLY A 48 5.61 6.27 5.10
CA GLY A 48 5.46 7.72 5.04
C GLY A 48 4.34 8.15 4.09
N TYR A 49 3.97 9.43 4.13
CA TYR A 49 2.90 9.96 3.27
C TYR A 49 3.14 9.68 1.78
N LEU A 50 4.36 9.93 1.28
CA LEU A 50 4.71 9.67 -0.11
C LEU A 50 4.57 8.19 -0.50
N ALA A 51 4.94 7.28 0.40
CA ALA A 51 4.77 5.85 0.17
C ALA A 51 3.28 5.48 0.07
N LYS A 52 2.41 6.07 0.91
CA LYS A 52 0.95 5.86 0.80
C LYS A 52 0.43 6.32 -0.55
N VAL A 53 0.83 7.52 -1.00
CA VAL A 53 0.42 8.07 -2.30
C VAL A 53 0.79 7.12 -3.43
N ALA A 54 2.04 6.66 -3.47
CA ALA A 54 2.51 5.72 -4.49
C ALA A 54 1.72 4.40 -4.49
N LEU A 55 1.42 3.84 -3.32
CA LEU A 55 0.62 2.60 -3.19
C LEU A 55 -0.80 2.78 -3.76
N PHE A 56 -1.47 3.89 -3.43
CA PHE A 56 -2.81 4.15 -3.93
C PHE A 56 -2.83 4.46 -5.44
N GLU A 57 -1.85 5.21 -5.94
CA GLU A 57 -1.71 5.50 -7.37
C GLU A 57 -1.44 4.23 -8.18
N GLN A 58 -0.57 3.34 -7.69
CA GLN A 58 -0.29 2.06 -8.33
C GLN A 58 -1.56 1.22 -8.42
N LYS A 59 -2.34 1.15 -7.33
CA LYS A 59 -3.61 0.41 -7.32
C LYS A 59 -4.65 1.04 -8.26
N MET A 60 -4.77 2.37 -8.28
CA MET A 60 -5.65 3.07 -9.21
C MET A 60 -5.31 2.76 -10.67
N LYS A 61 -4.02 2.72 -11.02
CA LYS A 61 -3.55 2.33 -12.36
C LYS A 61 -3.90 0.87 -12.67
N SER A 62 -3.69 -0.05 -11.71
CA SER A 62 -4.03 -1.47 -11.91
C SER A 62 -5.54 -1.72 -12.03
N MET A 63 -6.38 -0.91 -11.37
CA MET A 63 -7.85 -1.02 -11.46
C MET A 63 -8.43 -0.44 -12.75
N ASN A 64 -7.72 0.46 -13.43
CA ASN A 64 -8.12 0.99 -14.75
C ASN A 64 -7.20 0.42 -15.84
N PRO A 65 -7.45 -0.80 -16.33
CA PRO A 65 -6.64 -1.39 -17.40
C PRO A 65 -6.77 -0.67 -18.77
N SER A 66 -7.64 0.35 -18.89
CA SER A 66 -7.96 1.02 -20.15
C SER A 66 -7.22 2.34 -20.43
N ALA A 67 -6.17 2.67 -19.68
CA ALA A 67 -5.36 3.89 -19.89
C ALA A 67 -4.02 3.62 -20.60
N ARG A 68 -4.02 2.68 -21.56
CA ARG A 68 -2.88 2.39 -22.44
C ARG A 68 -3.30 2.48 -23.89
#